data_AF-A0A814X688-F1
#
_entry.id   AF-A0A814X688-F1
#
_cell.length_a   1.000
_cell.length_b   1.000
_cell.length_c   1.000
_cell.angle_alpha   90.00
_cell.angle_beta   90.00
_cell.angle_gamma   90.00
#
_symmetry.space_group_name_H-M   'P 1'
#
loop_
_entity.id
_entity.type
_entity.pdbx_description
1 polymer ?
#
loop_
_entity_poly.entity_id
_entity_poly.type
_entity_poly.pdbx_seq_one_letter_code
_entity_poly.pdbx_strand_id
1 'polypeptide(L)'
;MLFAAETIFMYGTFSTCPKMFDQVYTIHAIKYDQSCSCVFGLLSNRQKSTYHFMFRELKALAVQMEMNFSPKLIMSDFEPGLLAVVTLEVICYSNAFILLFSFYSSYLSSKATTWLISTAYNNDDDIKKYCRKMMALPLIPETIIEDTYDELIATMPSKLKDLLRYFQKQWLNKVPISQWCVHGLNIRTNNNAEAFHSRFYRRVQIDHPNIWSFIKLFQGEENRFHHMYVQFMAGLGTRSKQAKTVAIQLRIDKLGERYYNVATNAMEYLDSLSFVVAKRKK
;
A
#
# COMPACT_ATOMS: atom_id res chain seq x y z
N MET A 1 2.44 16.88 -12.97
CA MET A 1 3.08 16.26 -11.78
C MET A 1 2.98 14.73 -11.83
N LEU A 2 1.78 14.17 -12.00
CA LEU A 2 1.57 12.71 -12.07
C LEU A 2 2.44 12.01 -13.11
N PHE A 3 2.42 12.48 -14.36
CA PHE A 3 3.15 11.84 -15.46
C PHE A 3 4.68 11.88 -15.31
N ALA A 4 5.20 12.76 -14.45
CA ALA A 4 6.63 12.85 -14.14
C ALA A 4 7.01 12.11 -12.85
N ALA A 5 6.09 11.42 -12.20
CA ALA A 5 6.33 10.74 -10.93
C ALA A 5 6.83 9.31 -11.16
N GLU A 6 7.91 8.94 -10.48
CA GLU A 6 8.42 7.56 -10.53
C GLU A 6 7.57 6.61 -9.69
N THR A 7 6.98 7.11 -8.60
CA THR A 7 6.14 6.32 -7.70
C THR A 7 4.74 6.91 -7.68
N ILE A 8 3.74 6.06 -7.89
CA ILE A 8 2.33 6.43 -7.79
C ILE A 8 1.60 5.54 -6.79
N PHE A 9 0.66 6.14 -6.07
CA PHE A 9 -0.26 5.42 -5.19
C PHE A 9 -1.67 5.52 -5.71
N MET A 10 -2.38 4.42 -5.66
CA MET A 10 -3.74 4.33 -6.16
C MET A 10 -4.64 3.75 -5.09
N TYR A 11 -5.70 4.48 -4.74
CA TYR A 11 -6.55 4.14 -3.60
C TYR A 11 -8.02 4.49 -3.88
N GLY A 12 -8.92 3.56 -3.52
CA GLY A 12 -10.37 3.74 -3.60
C GLY A 12 -11.00 4.01 -2.23
N THR A 13 -11.86 5.03 -2.13
CA THR A 13 -12.62 5.36 -0.92
C THR A 13 -14.13 5.38 -1.18
N PHE A 14 -14.90 4.88 -0.21
CA PHE A 14 -16.36 4.67 -0.32
C PHE A 14 -17.18 5.69 0.48
N SER A 15 -16.82 6.00 1.73
CA SER A 15 -17.68 6.75 2.66
C SER A 15 -17.90 8.23 2.28
N THR A 16 -17.04 8.82 1.45
CA THR A 16 -17.19 10.20 0.96
C THR A 16 -17.77 10.29 -0.44
N CYS A 17 -18.17 9.16 -1.02
CA CYS A 17 -18.61 9.13 -2.39
C CYS A 17 -20.02 9.75 -2.53
N PRO A 18 -20.24 10.68 -3.48
CA PRO A 18 -21.59 11.11 -3.81
C PRO A 18 -22.46 9.89 -4.20
N LYS A 19 -23.74 9.87 -3.80
CA LYS A 19 -24.64 8.71 -3.95
C LYS A 19 -24.76 8.12 -5.36
N MET A 20 -24.44 8.89 -6.39
CA MET A 20 -24.50 8.47 -7.79
C MET A 20 -23.32 7.58 -8.22
N PHE A 21 -22.30 7.45 -7.38
CA PHE A 21 -21.08 6.71 -7.68
C PHE A 21 -20.81 5.70 -6.57
N ASP A 22 -20.21 4.57 -6.93
CA ASP A 22 -19.85 3.51 -5.98
C ASP A 22 -18.59 3.86 -5.20
N GLN A 23 -17.66 4.60 -5.82
CA GLN A 23 -16.40 4.94 -5.18
C GLN A 23 -15.77 6.21 -5.76
N VAL A 24 -14.99 6.87 -4.89
CA VAL A 24 -14.05 7.91 -5.29
C VAL A 24 -12.68 7.25 -5.35
N TYR A 25 -12.13 7.20 -6.54
CA TYR A 25 -10.80 6.67 -6.80
C TYR A 25 -9.79 7.81 -6.87
N THR A 26 -8.62 7.63 -6.28
CA THR A 26 -7.59 8.67 -6.25
C THR A 26 -6.24 8.12 -6.69
N ILE A 27 -5.55 8.86 -7.55
CA ILE A 27 -4.18 8.57 -7.95
C ILE A 27 -3.29 9.70 -7.45
N HIS A 28 -2.30 9.32 -6.66
CA HIS A 28 -1.35 10.21 -6.04
C HIS A 28 0.03 10.01 -6.66
N ALA A 29 0.70 11.10 -6.96
CA ALA A 29 2.12 11.12 -7.26
C ALA A 29 2.90 11.20 -5.96
N ILE A 30 3.94 10.39 -5.81
CA ILE A 30 4.92 10.55 -4.73
C ILE A 30 6.11 11.31 -5.27
N LYS A 31 6.31 12.52 -4.73
CA LYS A 31 7.45 13.38 -5.06
C LYS A 31 7.95 14.03 -3.78
N TYR A 32 9.26 14.00 -3.56
CA TYR A 32 9.90 14.60 -2.38
C TYR A 32 9.31 14.11 -1.06
N ASP A 33 9.05 12.81 -0.96
CA ASP A 33 8.42 12.14 0.19
C ASP A 33 6.99 12.65 0.54
N GLN A 34 6.37 13.43 -0.33
CA GLN A 34 4.99 13.89 -0.20
C GLN A 34 4.09 13.18 -1.20
N SER A 35 2.87 12.89 -0.76
CA SER A 35 1.79 12.36 -1.62
C SER A 35 0.94 13.49 -2.12
N CYS A 36 0.91 13.65 -3.44
CA CYS A 36 0.15 14.67 -4.13
C CYS A 36 -0.99 14.00 -4.90
N SER A 37 -2.23 14.20 -4.46
CA SER A 37 -3.40 13.70 -5.19
C SER A 37 -3.52 14.46 -6.50
N CYS A 38 -3.33 13.75 -7.61
CA CYS A 38 -3.28 14.35 -8.93
C CYS A 38 -4.54 14.06 -9.75
N VAL A 39 -5.18 12.91 -9.49
CA VAL A 39 -6.38 12.49 -10.22
C VAL A 39 -7.42 12.03 -9.22
N PHE A 40 -8.66 12.45 -9.47
CA PHE A 40 -9.85 12.03 -8.75
C PHE A 40 -10.82 11.44 -9.78
N GLY A 41 -11.10 10.15 -9.67
CA GLY A 41 -12.07 9.44 -10.50
C GLY A 41 -13.34 9.18 -9.70
N LEU A 42 -14.48 9.66 -10.20
CA LEU A 42 -15.80 9.27 -9.70
C LEU A 42 -16.26 8.04 -10.47
N LEU A 43 -16.11 6.85 -9.88
CA LEU A 43 -16.35 5.60 -10.58
C LEU A 43 -17.72 5.05 -10.23
N SER A 44 -18.49 4.69 -11.27
CA SER A 44 -19.86 4.17 -11.13
C SER A 44 -19.89 2.74 -10.61
N ASN A 45 -18.79 1.98 -10.75
CA ASN A 45 -18.65 0.63 -10.22
C ASN A 45 -17.15 0.21 -10.18
N ARG A 46 -16.90 -1.01 -9.70
CA ARG A 46 -15.58 -1.64 -9.56
C ARG A 46 -15.26 -2.67 -10.66
N GLN A 47 -15.86 -2.51 -11.83
CA GLN A 47 -15.63 -3.44 -12.93
C GLN A 47 -14.35 -3.11 -13.69
N LYS A 48 -13.74 -4.14 -14.28
CA LYS A 48 -12.55 -4.02 -15.12
C LYS A 48 -12.73 -2.98 -16.23
N SER A 49 -13.90 -2.94 -16.86
CA SER A 49 -14.26 -1.97 -17.91
C SER A 49 -14.17 -0.52 -17.43
N THR A 50 -14.66 -0.24 -16.21
CA THR A 50 -14.65 1.10 -15.61
C THR A 50 -13.23 1.57 -15.31
N TYR A 51 -12.38 0.71 -14.75
CA TYR A 51 -10.97 1.05 -14.57
C TYR A 51 -10.23 1.23 -15.89
N HIS A 52 -10.50 0.36 -16.88
CA HIS A 52 -9.90 0.47 -18.20
C HIS A 52 -10.26 1.80 -18.86
N PHE A 53 -11.52 2.21 -18.79
CA PHE A 53 -11.95 3.53 -19.26
C PHE A 53 -11.20 4.66 -18.56
N MET A 54 -11.15 4.66 -17.21
CA MET A 54 -10.42 5.68 -16.44
C MET A 54 -8.94 5.79 -16.87
N PHE A 55 -8.25 4.65 -17.03
CA PHE A 55 -6.84 4.64 -17.44
C PHE A 55 -6.64 5.07 -18.88
N ARG A 56 -7.57 4.74 -19.79
CA ARG A 56 -7.55 5.20 -21.17
C ARG A 56 -7.67 6.72 -21.25
N GLU A 57 -8.60 7.31 -20.51
CA GLU A 57 -8.75 8.77 -20.45
C GLU A 57 -7.51 9.43 -19.84
N LEU A 58 -6.94 8.83 -18.78
CA LEU A 58 -5.71 9.33 -18.16
C LEU A 58 -4.52 9.34 -19.15
N LYS A 59 -4.39 8.30 -19.97
CA LYS A 59 -3.36 8.23 -21.03
C LYS A 59 -3.61 9.23 -22.14
N ALA A 60 -4.87 9.42 -22.55
CA ALA A 60 -5.23 10.42 -23.55
C ALA A 60 -4.80 11.82 -23.07
N LEU A 61 -5.02 12.14 -21.80
CA LEU A 61 -4.51 13.38 -21.19
C LEU A 61 -2.98 13.45 -21.20
N ALA A 62 -2.27 12.35 -20.91
CA ALA A 62 -0.81 12.32 -20.99
C ALA A 62 -0.30 12.66 -22.40
N VAL A 63 -0.91 12.06 -23.42
CA VAL A 63 -0.58 12.32 -24.84
C VAL A 63 -0.87 13.77 -25.23
N GLN A 64 -2.03 14.31 -24.83
CA GLN A 64 -2.39 15.72 -25.09
C GLN A 64 -1.41 16.70 -24.44
N MET A 65 -0.85 16.33 -23.29
CA MET A 65 0.16 17.13 -22.58
C MET A 65 1.60 16.85 -23.05
N GLU A 66 1.79 16.04 -24.10
CA GLU A 66 3.09 15.61 -24.60
C GLU A 66 3.97 14.97 -23.51
N MET A 67 3.34 14.30 -22.54
CA MET A 67 4.01 13.62 -21.44
C MET A 67 3.91 12.11 -21.58
N ASN A 68 4.97 11.40 -21.19
CA ASN A 68 4.92 9.94 -21.06
C ASN A 68 4.45 9.56 -19.66
N PHE A 69 3.46 8.67 -19.55
CA PHE A 69 3.04 8.12 -18.27
C PHE A 69 3.74 6.77 -18.03
N SER A 70 4.90 6.81 -17.40
CA SER A 70 5.75 5.64 -17.14
C SER A 70 6.26 5.63 -15.69
N PRO A 71 5.39 5.33 -14.71
CA PRO A 71 5.83 5.16 -13.33
C PRO A 71 6.69 3.91 -13.20
N LYS A 72 7.68 3.92 -12.30
CA LYS A 72 8.51 2.74 -11.95
C LYS A 72 7.86 1.88 -10.87
N LEU A 73 7.12 2.52 -9.96
CA LEU A 73 6.50 1.87 -8.82
C LEU A 73 5.04 2.28 -8.66
N ILE A 74 4.17 1.29 -8.56
CA ILE A 74 2.73 1.48 -8.37
C ILE A 74 2.36 0.78 -7.08
N MET A 75 1.88 1.52 -6.08
CA MET A 75 1.30 0.89 -4.90
C MET A 75 -0.20 0.98 -4.96
N SER A 76 -0.87 -0.15 -4.78
CA SER A 76 -2.33 -0.21 -4.83
C SER A 76 -2.89 -1.27 -3.90
N ASP A 77 -4.20 -1.20 -3.69
CA ASP A 77 -4.94 -2.25 -3.01
C ASP A 77 -5.09 -3.48 -3.92
N PHE A 78 -5.26 -4.65 -3.32
CA PHE A 78 -5.45 -5.89 -4.06
C PHE A 78 -6.88 -5.97 -4.60
N GLU A 79 -7.10 -5.40 -5.78
CA GLU A 79 -8.35 -5.51 -6.51
C GLU A 79 -8.10 -6.17 -7.88
N PRO A 80 -8.55 -7.42 -8.11
CA PRO A 80 -8.20 -8.16 -9.33
C PRO A 80 -8.56 -7.44 -10.63
N GLY A 81 -9.72 -6.77 -10.67
CA GLY A 81 -10.15 -6.00 -11.84
C GLY A 81 -9.21 -4.83 -12.14
N LEU A 82 -8.78 -4.11 -11.10
CA LEU A 82 -7.82 -3.03 -11.19
C LEU A 82 -6.44 -3.53 -11.60
N LEU A 83 -5.92 -4.57 -10.95
CA LEU A 83 -4.58 -5.12 -11.22
C LEU A 83 -4.47 -5.63 -12.66
N ALA A 84 -5.54 -6.24 -13.19
CA ALA A 84 -5.60 -6.65 -14.58
C ALA A 84 -5.49 -5.45 -15.53
N VAL A 85 -6.15 -4.33 -15.21
CA VAL A 85 -6.07 -3.11 -16.02
C VAL A 85 -4.72 -2.43 -15.88
N VAL A 86 -4.19 -2.26 -14.67
CA VAL A 86 -2.87 -1.63 -14.45
C VAL A 86 -1.78 -2.43 -15.15
N THR A 87 -1.85 -3.76 -15.11
CA THR A 87 -0.92 -4.61 -15.85
C THR A 87 -0.98 -4.34 -17.36
N LEU A 88 -2.19 -4.36 -17.93
CA LEU A 88 -2.40 -4.17 -19.37
C LEU A 88 -2.07 -2.74 -19.83
N GLU A 89 -2.49 -1.74 -19.06
CA GLU A 89 -2.42 -0.34 -19.45
C GLU A 89 -1.08 0.29 -19.08
N VAL A 90 -0.50 -0.04 -17.93
CA VAL A 90 0.67 0.68 -17.42
C VAL A 90 1.91 -0.19 -17.53
N ILE A 91 1.89 -1.39 -16.93
CA ILE A 91 3.10 -2.22 -16.78
C ILE A 91 3.68 -2.68 -18.11
N CYS A 92 2.82 -3.12 -19.04
CA CYS A 92 3.26 -3.55 -20.38
C CYS A 92 4.09 -2.50 -21.12
N TYR A 93 4.00 -1.22 -20.72
CA TYR A 93 4.67 -0.10 -21.36
C TYR A 93 5.73 0.58 -20.48
N SER A 94 5.86 0.22 -19.20
CA SER A 94 6.66 0.99 -18.22
C SER A 94 7.59 0.18 -17.31
N ASN A 95 7.69 -1.15 -17.44
CA ASN A 95 8.46 -2.01 -16.52
C ASN A 95 8.14 -1.73 -15.03
N ALA A 96 6.92 -1.25 -14.76
CA ALA A 96 6.51 -0.85 -13.43
C ALA A 96 6.25 -2.07 -12.54
N PHE A 97 6.61 -1.96 -11.26
CA PHE A 97 6.26 -2.96 -10.25
C PHE A 97 4.99 -2.54 -9.50
N ILE A 98 4.08 -3.48 -9.27
CA ILE A 98 2.95 -3.27 -8.35
C ILE A 98 3.37 -3.75 -6.97
N LEU A 99 3.18 -2.91 -5.93
CA LEU A 99 3.36 -3.27 -4.53
C LEU A 99 2.02 -3.42 -3.81
N LEU A 100 1.81 -4.59 -3.19
CA LEU A 100 0.59 -4.97 -2.48
C LEU A 100 0.76 -5.11 -0.95
N PHE A 101 1.93 -4.77 -0.40
CA PHE A 101 2.28 -5.00 1.01
C PHE A 101 1.29 -4.43 2.03
N SER A 102 0.78 -3.22 1.79
CA SER A 102 -0.17 -2.56 2.70
C SER A 102 -1.46 -3.35 2.84
N PHE A 103 -1.98 -3.82 1.70
CA PHE A 103 -3.15 -4.69 1.65
C PHE A 103 -2.82 -6.01 2.31
N TYR A 104 -1.70 -6.65 1.94
CA TYR A 104 -1.25 -7.90 2.51
C TYR A 104 -1.25 -7.89 4.05
N SER A 105 -0.58 -6.89 4.63
CA SER A 105 -0.43 -6.74 6.08
C SER A 105 -1.78 -6.50 6.78
N SER A 106 -2.63 -5.66 6.19
CA SER A 106 -3.96 -5.34 6.73
C SER A 106 -4.91 -6.54 6.63
N TYR A 107 -4.87 -7.24 5.50
CA TYR A 107 -5.65 -8.43 5.23
C TYR A 107 -5.31 -9.55 6.21
N LEU A 108 -4.01 -9.85 6.39
CA LEU A 108 -3.57 -10.86 7.35
C LEU A 108 -3.96 -10.50 8.78
N SER A 109 -3.82 -9.23 9.18
CA SER A 109 -4.27 -8.77 10.50
C SER A 109 -5.76 -9.03 10.72
N SER A 110 -6.58 -8.70 9.71
CA SER A 110 -8.03 -8.90 9.75
C SER A 110 -8.43 -10.38 9.80
N LYS A 111 -7.81 -11.21 8.96
CA LYS A 111 -8.06 -12.66 8.95
C LYS A 111 -7.58 -13.36 10.20
N ALA A 112 -6.42 -12.99 10.73
CA ALA A 112 -5.97 -13.49 12.03
C ALA A 112 -7.03 -13.22 13.10
N THR A 113 -7.56 -12.00 13.18
CA THR A 113 -8.59 -11.63 14.18
C THR A 113 -9.94 -12.35 13.98
N THR A 114 -10.29 -12.69 12.73
CA THR A 114 -11.59 -13.30 12.40
C THR A 114 -11.57 -14.83 12.51
N TRP A 115 -10.48 -15.48 12.08
CA TRP A 115 -10.37 -16.95 12.05
C TRP A 115 -9.90 -17.55 13.35
N LEU A 116 -9.00 -16.86 14.05
CA LEU A 116 -8.80 -17.14 15.45
C LEU A 116 -9.93 -16.42 16.15
N ILE A 117 -10.94 -17.17 16.61
CA ILE A 117 -12.03 -16.64 17.46
C ILE A 117 -11.39 -15.59 18.36
N SER A 118 -11.74 -14.31 18.17
CA SER A 118 -10.97 -13.12 18.59
C SER A 118 -10.32 -13.23 19.98
N THR A 119 -10.95 -13.94 20.90
CA THR A 119 -10.43 -14.40 22.20
C THR A 119 -9.06 -15.09 22.12
N ALA A 120 -8.84 -16.09 21.26
CA ALA A 120 -7.58 -16.81 21.15
C ALA A 120 -6.44 -15.91 20.62
N TYR A 121 -6.67 -15.13 19.55
CA TYR A 121 -5.66 -14.18 19.07
C TYR A 121 -5.33 -13.11 20.12
N ASN A 122 -6.32 -12.66 20.89
CA ASN A 122 -6.09 -11.66 21.92
C ASN A 122 -5.39 -12.21 23.17
N ASN A 123 -5.56 -13.50 23.47
CA ASN A 123 -5.09 -14.12 24.72
C ASN A 123 -3.85 -15.01 24.56
N ASP A 124 -3.46 -15.37 23.34
CA ASP A 124 -2.32 -16.26 23.05
C ASP A 124 -1.19 -15.48 22.35
N ASP A 125 -0.10 -15.26 23.07
CA ASP A 125 1.03 -14.46 22.59
C ASP A 125 1.87 -15.19 21.52
N ASP A 126 1.90 -16.52 21.55
CA ASP A 126 2.57 -17.32 20.51
C ASP A 126 1.82 -17.17 19.20
N ILE A 127 0.49 -17.24 19.23
CA ILE A 127 -0.34 -16.99 18.04
C ILE A 127 -0.08 -15.59 17.47
N LYS A 128 -0.04 -14.54 18.31
CA LYS A 128 0.32 -13.18 17.86
C LYS A 128 1.73 -13.14 17.28
N LYS A 129 2.68 -13.89 17.84
CA LYS A 129 4.06 -13.95 17.35
C LYS A 129 4.09 -14.53 15.94
N TYR A 130 3.44 -15.67 15.69
CA TYR A 130 3.38 -16.27 14.36
C TYR A 130 2.66 -15.38 13.34
N CYS A 131 1.54 -14.75 13.70
CA CYS A 131 0.87 -13.79 12.81
C CYS A 131 1.77 -12.59 12.47
N ARG A 132 2.59 -12.11 13.42
CA ARG A 132 3.56 -11.02 13.17
C ARG A 132 4.71 -11.47 12.27
N LYS A 133 5.21 -12.70 12.43
CA LYS A 133 6.19 -13.29 11.52
C LYS A 133 5.65 -13.37 10.09
N MET A 134 4.41 -13.83 9.93
CA MET A 134 3.74 -13.82 8.63
C MET A 134 3.75 -12.42 8.02
N MET A 135 3.24 -11.41 8.73
CA MET A 135 3.24 -10.03 8.23
C MET A 135 4.64 -9.45 7.95
N ALA A 136 5.70 -10.03 8.53
CA ALA A 136 7.08 -9.63 8.32
C ALA A 136 7.78 -10.34 7.14
N LEU A 137 7.20 -11.42 6.58
CA LEU A 137 7.76 -12.12 5.41
C LEU A 137 8.09 -11.21 4.21
N PRO A 138 7.31 -10.17 3.90
CA PRO A 138 7.67 -9.31 2.77
C PRO A 138 8.88 -8.40 3.03
N LEU A 139 9.36 -8.32 4.27
CA LEU A 139 10.50 -7.49 4.67
C LEU A 139 11.83 -8.25 4.54
N ILE A 140 11.81 -9.55 4.33
CA ILE A 140 13.01 -10.37 4.08
C ILE A 140 13.26 -10.49 2.56
N PRO A 141 14.51 -10.80 2.12
CA PRO A 141 14.85 -10.91 0.71
C PRO A 141 13.94 -11.90 -0.04
N GLU A 142 13.56 -11.56 -1.27
CA GLU A 142 12.68 -12.38 -2.10
C GLU A 142 13.17 -13.82 -2.26
N THR A 143 14.48 -13.99 -2.39
CA THR A 143 15.13 -15.30 -2.62
C THR A 143 14.99 -16.29 -1.46
N ILE A 144 14.68 -15.82 -0.25
CA ILE A 144 14.60 -16.68 0.95
C ILE A 144 13.17 -16.81 1.49
N ILE A 145 12.19 -16.14 0.87
CA ILE A 145 10.82 -16.08 1.39
C ILE A 145 10.17 -17.46 1.43
N GLU A 146 10.33 -18.27 0.39
CA GLU A 146 9.71 -19.61 0.30
C GLU A 146 10.32 -20.55 1.34
N ASP A 147 11.65 -20.64 1.41
CA ASP A 147 12.35 -21.48 2.38
C ASP A 147 12.01 -21.10 3.83
N THR A 148 11.97 -19.79 4.12
CA THR A 148 11.61 -19.29 5.46
C THR A 148 10.15 -19.58 5.79
N TYR A 149 9.26 -19.55 4.79
CA TYR A 149 7.85 -19.89 4.97
C TYR A 149 7.66 -21.39 5.29
N ASP A 150 8.41 -22.28 4.64
CA ASP A 150 8.36 -23.71 4.92
C ASP A 150 8.88 -24.04 6.33
N GLU A 151 9.97 -23.40 6.77
CA GLU A 151 10.46 -23.53 8.15
C GLU A 151 9.45 -22.97 9.18
N LEU A 152 8.77 -21.88 8.83
CA LEU A 152 7.70 -21.32 9.66
C LEU A 152 6.54 -22.29 9.80
N ILE A 153 6.11 -22.97 8.71
CA ILE A 153 5.05 -23.99 8.78
C ILE A 153 5.46 -25.15 9.69
N ALA A 154 6.70 -25.62 9.59
CA ALA A 154 7.19 -26.77 10.35
C ALA A 154 7.18 -26.54 11.87
N THR A 155 7.39 -25.30 12.31
CA THR A 155 7.49 -24.93 13.73
C THR A 155 6.18 -24.42 14.35
N MET A 156 5.14 -24.21 13.54
CA MET A 156 3.96 -23.44 13.91
C MET A 156 2.86 -24.29 14.60
N PRO A 157 2.10 -23.72 15.56
CA PRO A 157 0.99 -24.40 16.20
C PRO A 157 -0.09 -24.87 15.22
N SER A 158 -0.60 -26.08 15.43
CA SER A 158 -1.63 -26.72 14.58
C SER A 158 -2.89 -25.85 14.42
N LYS A 159 -3.23 -25.04 15.42
CA LYS A 159 -4.35 -24.09 15.42
C LYS A 159 -4.29 -23.04 14.29
N LEU A 160 -3.12 -22.80 13.71
CA LEU A 160 -2.92 -21.81 12.66
C LEU A 160 -2.73 -22.41 11.25
N LYS A 161 -2.85 -23.73 11.12
CA LYS A 161 -2.63 -24.45 9.87
C LYS A 161 -3.52 -23.95 8.71
N ASP A 162 -4.77 -23.60 9.01
CA ASP A 162 -5.70 -23.11 8.00
C ASP A 162 -5.39 -21.68 7.53
N LEU A 163 -4.85 -20.84 8.43
CA LEU A 163 -4.38 -19.50 8.09
C LEU A 163 -3.21 -19.57 7.09
N LEU A 164 -2.26 -20.49 7.33
CA LEU A 164 -1.11 -20.72 6.44
C LEU A 164 -1.53 -21.26 5.07
N ARG A 165 -2.35 -22.31 5.05
CA ARG A 165 -2.86 -22.88 3.79
C ARG A 165 -3.56 -21.83 2.95
N TYR A 166 -4.31 -20.94 3.59
CA TYR A 166 -4.89 -19.81 2.89
C TYR A 166 -3.84 -18.83 2.37
N PHE A 167 -2.89 -18.43 3.21
CA PHE A 167 -1.81 -17.52 2.81
C PHE A 167 -1.07 -18.07 1.58
N GLN A 168 -0.64 -19.32 1.61
CA GLN A 168 0.02 -19.97 0.47
C GLN A 168 -0.87 -19.91 -0.78
N LYS A 169 -2.14 -20.30 -0.65
CA LYS A 169 -3.08 -20.30 -1.78
C LYS A 169 -3.36 -18.91 -2.36
N GLN A 170 -3.33 -17.84 -1.56
CA GLN A 170 -3.65 -16.49 -2.05
C GLN A 170 -2.44 -15.65 -2.43
N TRP A 171 -1.33 -15.82 -1.73
CA TRP A 171 -0.17 -14.94 -1.86
C TRP A 171 0.95 -15.66 -2.59
N LEU A 172 1.48 -16.76 -2.05
CA LEU A 172 2.58 -17.49 -2.69
C LEU A 172 2.18 -18.06 -4.07
N ASN A 173 0.99 -18.65 -4.19
CA ASN A 173 0.61 -19.37 -5.42
C ASN A 173 -0.04 -18.48 -6.50
N LYS A 174 -0.53 -17.29 -6.14
CA LYS A 174 -1.32 -16.45 -7.08
C LYS A 174 -0.68 -15.11 -7.39
N VAL A 175 0.18 -14.60 -6.52
CA VAL A 175 0.79 -13.28 -6.65
C VAL A 175 2.30 -13.45 -6.64
N PRO A 176 3.03 -13.03 -7.69
CA PRO A 176 4.49 -13.08 -7.70
C PRO A 176 5.08 -12.42 -6.45
N ILE A 177 6.10 -13.03 -5.86
CA ILE A 177 6.70 -12.56 -4.60
C ILE A 177 7.19 -11.12 -4.73
N SER A 178 7.86 -10.79 -5.83
CA SER A 178 8.24 -9.42 -6.22
C SER A 178 7.12 -8.36 -6.16
N GLN A 179 5.84 -8.74 -6.24
CA GLN A 179 4.72 -7.78 -6.18
C GLN A 179 4.23 -7.47 -4.75
N TRP A 180 4.65 -8.25 -3.75
CA TRP A 180 4.29 -7.98 -2.36
C TRP A 180 5.50 -7.88 -1.44
N CYS A 181 6.67 -8.36 -1.87
CA CYS A 181 7.97 -8.12 -1.25
C CYS A 181 8.32 -6.63 -1.29
N VAL A 182 8.77 -6.12 -0.14
CA VAL A 182 9.17 -4.72 0.05
C VAL A 182 10.56 -4.62 0.71
N HIS A 183 11.33 -5.69 0.65
CA HIS A 183 12.70 -5.72 1.11
C HIS A 183 13.54 -4.67 0.38
N GLY A 184 14.34 -3.89 1.13
CA GLY A 184 15.15 -2.81 0.56
C GLY A 184 14.37 -1.57 0.06
N LEU A 185 13.03 -1.58 0.09
CA LEU A 185 12.24 -0.43 -0.36
C LEU A 185 12.04 0.59 0.76
N ASN A 186 12.18 1.88 0.43
CA ASN A 186 11.93 3.00 1.35
C ASN A 186 10.44 3.35 1.50
N ILE A 187 9.63 2.89 0.54
CA ILE A 187 8.19 3.08 0.51
C ILE A 187 7.57 1.69 0.61
N ARG A 188 6.96 1.41 1.77
CA ARG A 188 6.41 0.09 2.08
C ARG A 188 4.91 0.14 2.27
N THR A 189 4.38 1.22 2.84
CA THR A 189 2.96 1.33 3.18
C THR A 189 2.26 2.51 2.53
N ASN A 190 0.94 2.39 2.36
CA ASN A 190 0.01 3.42 1.88
C ASN A 190 -0.31 4.50 2.93
N ASN A 191 0.49 4.64 4.00
CA ASN A 191 0.26 5.60 5.08
C ASN A 191 0.02 7.03 4.57
N ASN A 192 0.71 7.46 3.50
CA ASN A 192 0.50 8.78 2.93
C ASN A 192 -0.89 8.92 2.28
N ALA A 193 -1.35 7.89 1.57
CA ALA A 193 -2.69 7.84 1.01
C ALA A 193 -3.73 7.74 2.15
N GLU A 194 -3.55 6.85 3.13
CA GLU A 194 -4.42 6.75 4.30
C GLU A 194 -4.53 8.08 5.07
N ALA A 195 -3.41 8.79 5.25
CA ALA A 195 -3.38 10.09 5.89
C ALA A 195 -4.10 11.16 5.06
N PHE A 196 -3.96 11.12 3.73
CA PHE A 196 -4.76 11.96 2.83
C PHE A 196 -6.24 11.66 3.01
N HIS A 197 -6.67 10.40 2.91
CA HIS A 197 -8.07 10.02 3.02
C HIS A 197 -8.64 10.38 4.39
N SER A 198 -7.91 10.08 5.48
CA SER A 198 -8.28 10.49 6.84
C SER A 198 -8.45 12.00 7.01
N ARG A 199 -7.66 12.81 6.30
CA ARG A 199 -7.82 14.27 6.27
C ARG A 199 -9.00 14.68 5.39
N PHE A 200 -9.15 14.05 4.24
CA PHE A 200 -10.22 14.30 3.29
C PHE A 200 -11.58 14.02 3.94
N TYR A 201 -11.76 12.87 4.59
CA TYR A 201 -12.93 12.53 5.41
C TYR A 201 -13.27 13.61 6.42
N ARG A 202 -12.29 14.06 7.21
CA ARG A 202 -12.48 15.12 8.21
C ARG A 202 -12.87 16.47 7.62
N ARG A 203 -12.56 16.73 6.35
CA ARG A 203 -12.95 17.96 5.64
C ARG A 203 -14.33 17.84 5.00
N VAL A 204 -14.68 16.66 4.51
CA VAL A 204 -16.00 16.45 3.89
C VAL A 204 -17.10 16.66 4.94
N GLN A 205 -16.88 16.23 6.21
CA GLN A 205 -17.75 16.41 7.38
C GLN A 205 -19.22 15.92 7.24
N ILE A 206 -19.61 15.48 6.04
CA ILE A 206 -20.95 15.08 5.65
C ILE A 206 -20.80 13.75 4.91
N ASP A 207 -21.55 12.75 5.33
CA ASP A 207 -21.63 11.50 4.58
C ASP A 207 -22.40 11.73 3.28
N HIS A 208 -21.84 11.28 2.15
CA HIS A 208 -22.41 11.41 0.81
C HIS A 208 -22.76 12.86 0.39
N PRO A 209 -21.77 13.76 0.28
CA PRO A 209 -22.00 15.12 -0.19
C PRO A 209 -22.59 15.11 -1.61
N ASN A 210 -23.39 16.13 -1.93
CA ASN A 210 -23.82 16.35 -3.30
C ASN A 210 -22.61 16.68 -4.21
N ILE A 211 -22.78 16.49 -5.52
CA ILE A 211 -21.68 16.62 -6.49
C ILE A 211 -21.03 18.01 -6.48
N TRP A 212 -21.80 19.07 -6.24
CA TRP A 212 -21.28 20.45 -6.22
C TRP A 212 -20.39 20.70 -5.01
N SER A 213 -20.82 20.27 -3.83
CA SER A 213 -19.99 20.30 -2.62
C SER A 213 -18.72 19.48 -2.81
N PHE A 214 -18.83 18.35 -3.50
CA PHE A 214 -17.70 17.48 -3.79
C PHE A 214 -16.66 18.11 -4.74
N ILE A 215 -17.12 18.77 -5.81
CA ILE A 215 -16.25 19.52 -6.72
C ILE A 215 -15.51 20.64 -5.97
N LYS A 216 -16.20 21.38 -5.10
CA LYS A 216 -15.55 22.41 -4.27
C LYS A 216 -14.47 21.84 -3.35
N LEU A 217 -14.69 20.65 -2.80
CA LEU A 217 -13.69 19.96 -1.98
C LEU A 217 -12.45 19.60 -2.80
N PHE A 218 -12.62 19.12 -4.04
CA PHE A 218 -11.49 18.83 -4.94
C PHE A 218 -10.71 20.07 -5.34
N GLN A 219 -11.39 21.16 -5.68
CA GLN A 219 -10.74 22.46 -5.93
C GLN A 219 -9.93 22.93 -4.70
N GLY A 220 -10.46 22.73 -3.49
CA GLY A 220 -9.74 23.03 -2.26
C GLY A 220 -8.52 22.13 -2.00
N GLU A 221 -8.57 20.86 -2.41
CA GLU A 221 -7.40 19.97 -2.36
C GLU A 221 -6.35 20.38 -3.41
N GLU A 222 -6.77 20.67 -4.63
CA GLU A 222 -5.91 21.12 -5.72
C GLU A 222 -5.17 22.42 -5.35
N ASN A 223 -5.88 23.44 -4.86
CA ASN A 223 -5.28 24.70 -4.41
C ASN A 223 -4.22 24.47 -3.32
N ARG A 224 -4.50 23.57 -2.38
CA ARG A 224 -3.53 23.21 -1.33
C ARG A 224 -2.28 22.56 -1.91
N PHE A 225 -2.44 21.65 -2.88
CA PHE A 225 -1.31 21.04 -3.57
C PHE A 225 -0.51 22.07 -4.35
N HIS A 226 -1.18 22.98 -5.05
CA HIS A 226 -0.53 24.06 -5.78
C HIS A 226 0.32 24.92 -4.84
N HIS A 227 -0.23 25.35 -3.70
CA HIS A 227 0.54 26.09 -2.68
C HIS A 227 1.76 25.32 -2.17
N MET A 228 1.61 24.03 -1.87
CA MET A 228 2.72 23.19 -1.42
C MET A 228 3.80 23.04 -2.50
N TYR A 229 3.40 22.90 -3.77
CA TYR A 229 4.32 22.82 -4.89
C TYR A 229 5.09 24.13 -5.09
N VAL A 230 4.42 25.28 -5.02
CA VAL A 230 5.07 26.59 -5.12
C VAL A 230 6.07 26.80 -3.99
N GLN A 231 5.71 26.46 -2.76
CA GLN A 231 6.63 26.50 -1.61
C GLN A 231 7.87 25.65 -1.84
N PHE A 232 7.67 24.43 -2.36
CA PHE A 232 8.76 23.54 -2.69
C PHE A 232 9.69 24.12 -3.77
N MET A 233 9.12 24.65 -4.86
CA MET A 233 9.89 25.27 -5.94
C MET A 233 10.67 26.51 -5.47
N ALA A 234 10.17 27.20 -4.44
CA ALA A 234 10.85 28.30 -3.76
C ALA A 234 11.94 27.85 -2.77
N GLY A 235 12.24 26.55 -2.68
CA GLY A 235 13.25 25.99 -1.77
C GLY A 235 12.80 25.89 -0.31
N LEU A 236 11.52 26.13 -0.02
CA LEU A 236 10.98 25.88 1.32
C LEU A 236 10.82 24.37 1.53
N GLY A 237 11.42 23.86 2.61
CA GLY A 237 11.41 22.44 2.92
C GLY A 237 9.99 21.85 3.01
N THR A 238 9.83 20.61 2.58
CA THR A 238 8.57 19.87 2.77
C THR A 238 8.41 19.44 4.23
N ARG A 239 7.18 19.04 4.61
CA ARG A 239 6.95 18.41 5.92
C ARG A 239 7.89 17.21 6.08
N SER A 240 8.70 17.20 7.13
CA SER A 240 9.56 16.05 7.43
C SER A 240 8.74 14.79 7.70
N LYS A 241 9.31 13.63 7.35
CA LYS A 241 8.75 12.33 7.76
C LYS A 241 8.61 12.32 9.28
N GLN A 242 7.53 11.73 9.78
CA GLN A 242 7.36 11.55 11.22
C GLN A 242 8.54 10.76 11.78
N ALA A 243 9.13 11.24 12.89
CA ALA A 243 10.29 10.61 13.52
C ALA A 243 10.09 9.11 13.77
N LYS A 244 8.85 8.69 14.10
CA LYS A 244 8.49 7.28 14.26
C LYS A 244 8.69 6.45 12.99
N THR A 245 8.25 6.96 11.83
CA THR A 245 8.40 6.27 10.54
C THR A 245 9.87 6.14 10.18
N VAL A 246 10.66 7.19 10.41
CA VAL A 246 12.11 7.17 10.18
C VAL A 246 12.79 6.15 11.11
N ALA A 247 12.44 6.13 12.40
CA ALA A 247 13.00 5.17 13.35
C ALA A 247 12.66 3.71 13.00
N ILE A 248 11.44 3.44 12.52
CA ILE A 248 11.04 2.11 12.03
C ILE A 248 11.88 1.71 10.82
N GLN A 249 12.04 2.62 9.86
CA GLN A 249 12.86 2.40 8.66
C GLN A 249 14.30 2.05 9.04
N LEU A 250 14.95 2.90 9.84
CA LEU A 250 16.31 2.68 10.33
C LEU A 250 16.46 1.36 11.08
N ARG A 251 15.44 0.94 11.84
CA ARG A 251 15.45 -0.34 12.53
C ARG A 251 15.40 -1.52 11.57
N ILE A 252 14.58 -1.46 10.53
CA ILE A 252 14.51 -2.52 9.51
C ILE A 252 15.84 -2.60 8.76
N ASP A 253 16.41 -1.45 8.39
CA ASP A 253 17.65 -1.40 7.63
C ASP A 253 18.82 -1.97 8.45
N LYS A 254 18.94 -1.61 9.73
CA LYS A 254 19.92 -2.21 10.66
C LYS A 254 19.75 -3.72 10.82
N LEU A 255 18.51 -4.22 10.86
CA LEU A 255 18.27 -5.66 10.94
C LEU A 255 18.68 -6.37 9.64
N GLY A 256 18.44 -5.75 8.49
CA GLY A 256 18.91 -6.24 7.20
C GLY A 256 20.43 -6.28 7.11
N GLU A 257 21.11 -5.21 7.52
CA GLU A 257 22.59 -5.16 7.60
C GLU A 257 23.14 -6.28 8.50
N ARG A 258 22.53 -6.50 9.66
CA ARG A 258 22.93 -7.59 10.57
C ARG A 258 22.77 -8.96 9.91
N TYR A 259 21.68 -9.19 9.19
CA TYR A 259 21.44 -10.44 8.48
C TYR A 259 22.56 -10.75 7.48
N TYR A 260 22.92 -9.78 6.64
CA TYR A 260 23.97 -9.95 5.63
C TYR A 260 25.39 -10.01 6.23
N ASN A 261 25.66 -9.29 7.31
CA ASN A 261 27.02 -9.19 7.87
C ASN A 261 27.37 -10.28 8.89
N VAL A 262 26.37 -10.83 9.60
CA VAL A 262 26.57 -11.77 10.71
C VAL A 262 26.16 -13.20 10.34
N ALA A 263 25.66 -13.43 9.12
CA ALA A 263 25.15 -14.73 8.65
C ALA A 263 24.13 -15.36 9.61
N THR A 264 23.29 -14.53 10.25
CA THR A 264 22.19 -15.01 11.11
C THR A 264 21.17 -15.82 10.31
N ASN A 265 20.55 -16.82 10.94
CA ASN A 265 19.50 -17.64 10.31
C ASN A 265 18.31 -16.74 9.87
N ALA A 266 17.74 -17.04 8.70
CA ALA A 266 16.55 -16.39 8.16
C ALA A 266 15.38 -16.34 9.16
N MET A 267 15.16 -17.40 9.94
CA MET A 267 14.12 -17.41 10.97
C MET A 267 14.39 -16.46 12.15
N GLU A 268 15.65 -16.26 12.54
CA GLU A 268 16.03 -15.29 13.57
C GLU A 268 15.86 -13.86 13.07
N TYR A 269 16.19 -13.63 11.80
CA TYR A 269 15.96 -12.36 11.13
C TYR A 269 14.46 -12.03 11.03
N LEU A 270 13.65 -13.01 10.60
CA LEU A 270 12.19 -12.88 10.55
C LEU A 270 11.60 -12.62 11.95
N ASP A 271 12.08 -13.32 12.99
CA ASP A 271 11.63 -13.09 14.36
C ASP A 271 11.91 -11.65 14.80
N SER A 272 13.11 -11.15 14.49
CA SER A 272 13.51 -9.77 14.79
C SER A 272 12.63 -8.73 14.09
N LEU A 273 12.27 -8.96 12.82
CA LEU A 273 11.37 -8.10 12.05
C LEU A 273 9.93 -8.14 12.56
N SER A 274 9.47 -9.28 13.09
CA SER A 274 8.11 -9.44 13.64
C SER A 274 7.82 -8.44 14.77
N PHE A 275 8.84 -8.06 15.55
CA PHE A 275 8.73 -7.05 16.61
C PHE A 275 8.57 -5.62 16.07
N VAL A 276 9.00 -5.37 14.82
CA VAL A 276 8.85 -4.07 14.16
C VAL A 276 7.44 -3.90 13.61
N VAL A 277 6.86 -4.98 13.06
CA VAL A 277 5.51 -4.98 12.48
C VAL A 277 4.41 -4.94 13.56
N ALA A 278 4.75 -5.29 14.80
CA ALA A 278 3.84 -5.19 15.94
C ALA A 278 3.30 -3.75 16.10
N LYS A 279 2.02 -3.52 15.74
CA LYS A 279 1.32 -2.29 16.11
C LYS A 279 1.29 -2.20 17.64
N ARG A 280 2.15 -1.37 18.23
CA ARG A 280 2.00 -0.98 19.65
C ARG A 280 0.60 -0.36 19.78
N LYS A 281 -0.26 -0.99 20.58
CA LYS A 281 -1.52 -0.37 21.01
C LYS A 281 -1.16 1.00 21.58
N LYS A 282 -1.78 2.05 21.04
CA LYS A 282 -1.85 3.33 21.73
C LYS A 282 -2.85 3.21 22.86
#